data_AF-A0A918FR85-F1
#
_entry.id   AF-A0A918FR85-F1
#
_cell.length_a   1.000
_cell.length_b   1.000
_cell.length_c   1.000
_cell.angle_alpha   90.00
_cell.angle_beta   90.00
_cell.angle_gamma   90.00
#
_symmetry.space_group_name_H-M   'P 1'
#
loop_
_entity.id
_entity.type
_entity.pdbx_description
1 polymer ?
#
loop_
_entity_poly.entity_id
_entity_poly.type
_entity_poly.pdbx_seq_one_letter_code
_entity_poly.pdbx_strand_id
1 'polypeptide(L)'
;MTPGPARSLPPALRRLARRLAALPGSPAYAHAGAAAPACDAPHGAPRHASPGQPEARPGPALALPLTPARTLSPVLPVVAVVALLGLPLAPGGEGGAGPADALSALVVLFCAVRLLRRRRRAMSGTAALLLGLPVAGLALAAMGASSPGAGLTGLGRYLQIFVLVPAAVVLLVRDRADFRLLAWSFVGLAGWQGAVGVHQFVTATGASYQGETIRAVGTFGPQDVMGMATVVSFGLICAIGLALGRSRARQRAVAAGCALALLVPLALSFSRGAWIATALTCAVQLVLAGLRRALKIGAVALAVGVILVGGFGVGSAMLQERVSSITQVADAPDQSVTDRYTLWAAAIGMWRERPLTGVGLKGFPEHRDAHASLALSSGSDTDGAGSGFVRQPLLSPHNMYLLVLAEQGLIGLLALAGGWLALLALGLRGWSRVRRSGPGLDCALVACGLLVWQLTDFAYADIGGPSTVLTAVVFGLVAWWALAGGDGREEALAR
;
A
#
# COMPACT_ATOMS: atom_id res chain seq x y z
N MET A 1 51.05 -50.67 -26.35
CA MET A 1 49.77 -50.86 -25.64
C MET A 1 49.16 -49.51 -25.34
N THR A 2 48.16 -49.10 -26.13
CA THR A 2 47.17 -48.08 -25.73
C THR A 2 46.20 -48.70 -24.73
N PRO A 3 45.81 -47.95 -23.68
CA PRO A 3 44.50 -47.26 -23.65
C PRO A 3 44.68 -45.80 -23.14
N GLY A 4 43.95 -44.76 -23.56
CA GLY A 4 42.49 -44.58 -23.54
C GLY A 4 42.14 -43.43 -22.55
N PRO A 5 41.37 -42.38 -22.93
CA PRO A 5 41.37 -41.08 -22.23
C PRO A 5 40.27 -40.94 -21.16
N ALA A 6 40.62 -40.40 -19.98
CA ALA A 6 39.63 -40.04 -18.96
C ALA A 6 39.09 -38.61 -19.16
N ARG A 7 38.06 -38.49 -20.00
CA ARG A 7 37.06 -37.42 -19.93
C ARG A 7 36.07 -37.75 -18.80
N SER A 8 36.07 -36.99 -17.69
CA SER A 8 34.85 -36.66 -16.89
C SER A 8 35.15 -35.97 -15.55
N LEU A 9 35.73 -34.76 -15.56
CA LEU A 9 35.66 -33.88 -14.39
C LEU A 9 34.33 -33.10 -14.38
N PRO A 10 33.59 -33.06 -13.26
CA PRO A 10 32.33 -32.31 -13.12
C PRO A 10 32.46 -30.83 -13.54
N PRO A 11 31.39 -30.21 -14.09
CA PRO A 11 31.42 -28.82 -14.56
C PRO A 11 31.85 -27.80 -13.49
N ALA A 12 31.63 -28.12 -12.21
CA ALA A 12 32.04 -27.31 -11.06
C ALA A 12 33.56 -27.24 -10.89
N LEU A 13 34.28 -28.36 -11.11
CA LEU A 13 35.73 -28.44 -10.93
C LEU A 13 36.49 -27.78 -12.10
N ARG A 14 35.95 -27.82 -13.33
CA ARG A 14 36.52 -27.07 -14.47
C ARG A 14 36.41 -25.56 -14.31
N ARG A 15 35.34 -25.06 -13.67
CA ARG A 15 35.17 -23.64 -13.36
C ARG A 15 36.07 -23.17 -12.23
N LEU A 16 36.35 -24.04 -11.26
CA LEU A 16 37.29 -23.77 -10.17
C LEU A 16 38.74 -23.68 -10.68
N ALA A 17 39.17 -24.63 -11.52
CA ALA A 17 40.51 -24.64 -12.12
C ALA A 17 40.78 -23.41 -13.01
N ARG A 18 39.78 -22.95 -13.78
CA ARG A 18 39.88 -21.72 -14.59
C ARG A 18 39.88 -20.44 -13.76
N ARG A 19 39.26 -20.43 -12.57
CA ARG A 19 39.27 -19.27 -11.67
C ARG A 19 40.56 -19.15 -10.87
N LEU A 20 41.23 -20.26 -10.57
CA LEU A 20 42.52 -20.27 -9.88
C LEU A 20 43.68 -19.82 -10.80
N ALA A 21 43.58 -20.08 -12.12
CA ALA A 21 44.58 -19.64 -13.11
C ALA A 21 44.52 -18.13 -13.46
N ALA A 22 43.50 -17.40 -12.99
CA ALA A 22 43.29 -15.97 -13.27
C ALA A 22 43.54 -15.06 -12.05
N LEU A 23 44.09 -15.60 -10.96
CA LEU A 23 44.51 -14.82 -9.80
C LEU A 23 45.92 -14.26 -10.04
N PRO A 24 46.19 -12.97 -9.74
CA PRO A 24 47.54 -12.44 -9.79
C PRO A 24 48.38 -13.11 -8.69
N GLY A 25 49.49 -13.76 -9.06
CA GLY A 25 50.43 -14.36 -8.11
C GLY A 25 50.74 -15.86 -8.25
N SER A 26 50.38 -16.52 -9.36
CA SER A 26 50.81 -17.92 -9.61
C SER A 26 52.13 -18.02 -10.41
N PRO A 27 52.96 -19.06 -10.19
CA PRO A 27 54.39 -19.08 -10.58
C PRO A 27 54.69 -19.33 -12.07
N ALA A 28 53.70 -19.22 -12.96
CA ALA A 28 53.81 -19.67 -14.36
C ALA A 28 53.77 -18.51 -15.39
N TYR A 29 54.20 -17.31 -14.99
CA TYR A 29 54.36 -16.15 -15.89
C TYR A 29 55.71 -15.45 -15.63
N ALA A 30 56.78 -16.24 -15.60
CA ALA A 30 58.14 -15.73 -15.68
C ALA A 30 58.91 -16.67 -16.61
N HIS A 31 59.03 -16.28 -17.88
CA HIS A 31 60.10 -16.62 -18.84
C HIS A 31 59.58 -16.42 -20.27
N ALA A 32 59.73 -15.20 -20.77
CA ALA A 32 59.91 -14.92 -22.21
C ALA A 32 60.31 -13.45 -22.36
N GLY A 33 61.58 -13.16 -22.09
CA GLY A 33 62.20 -11.87 -22.37
C GLY A 33 63.68 -12.09 -22.63
N ALA A 34 64.07 -12.07 -23.91
CA ALA A 34 65.37 -11.61 -24.42
C ALA A 34 65.52 -12.05 -25.89
N ALA A 35 65.48 -11.09 -26.82
CA ALA A 35 66.38 -11.02 -27.98
C ALA A 35 66.05 -9.78 -28.85
N ALA A 36 67.04 -8.92 -29.00
CA ALA A 36 67.24 -7.98 -30.10
C ALA A 36 68.75 -8.08 -30.48
N PRO A 37 69.28 -7.48 -31.57
CA PRO A 37 68.64 -6.73 -32.67
C PRO A 37 69.12 -7.19 -34.08
N ALA A 38 68.57 -6.62 -35.15
CA ALA A 38 69.27 -6.48 -36.44
C ALA A 38 68.72 -5.29 -37.24
N CYS A 39 69.65 -4.55 -37.85
CA CYS A 39 69.50 -3.35 -38.67
C CYS A 39 68.82 -3.62 -40.02
N ASP A 40 68.08 -2.65 -40.56
CA ASP A 40 68.45 -1.91 -41.78
C ASP A 40 67.36 -0.89 -42.19
N ALA A 41 67.82 0.30 -42.56
CA ALA A 41 67.09 1.35 -43.29
C ALA A 41 67.47 1.23 -44.80
N PRO A 42 67.04 2.10 -45.76
CA PRO A 42 66.29 3.36 -45.64
C PRO A 42 65.22 3.62 -46.75
N HIS A 43 64.41 4.69 -46.58
CA HIS A 43 64.21 5.78 -47.54
C HIS A 43 62.92 6.59 -47.29
N GLY A 44 63.02 7.91 -47.38
CA GLY A 44 61.89 8.81 -47.69
C GLY A 44 61.55 9.89 -46.66
N ALA A 45 62.19 11.05 -46.77
CA ALA A 45 61.69 12.35 -46.29
C ALA A 45 61.46 13.24 -47.55
N PRO A 46 60.79 14.43 -47.54
CA PRO A 46 60.65 15.34 -46.39
C PRO A 46 59.40 16.27 -46.28
N ARG A 47 59.24 16.84 -45.06
CA ARG A 47 58.91 18.24 -44.65
C ARG A 47 57.59 18.93 -45.07
N HIS A 48 56.84 19.44 -44.08
CA HIS A 48 56.75 20.88 -43.74
C HIS A 48 55.86 21.15 -42.50
N ALA A 49 56.39 21.87 -41.49
CA ALA A 49 55.73 22.96 -40.72
C ALA A 49 56.65 23.47 -39.57
N SER A 50 56.64 24.80 -39.38
CA SER A 50 57.52 25.64 -38.55
C SER A 50 57.27 25.60 -37.02
N PRO A 51 58.18 26.18 -36.19
CA PRO A 51 58.26 25.96 -34.75
C PRO A 51 57.57 27.02 -33.89
N GLY A 52 57.12 26.65 -32.68
CA GLY A 52 56.67 27.62 -31.67
C GLY A 52 56.15 27.03 -30.35
N GLN A 53 56.98 27.14 -29.31
CA GLN A 53 56.70 27.18 -27.85
C GLN A 53 56.47 25.88 -27.03
N PRO A 54 57.01 25.80 -25.79
CA PRO A 54 56.95 24.62 -24.92
C PRO A 54 55.74 24.70 -23.97
N GLU A 55 54.73 23.87 -24.19
CA GLU A 55 53.63 23.69 -23.23
C GLU A 55 53.91 22.54 -22.26
N ALA A 56 53.85 22.87 -20.98
CA ALA A 56 54.00 21.98 -19.84
C ALA A 56 52.95 20.85 -19.90
N ARG A 57 53.42 19.59 -19.82
CA ARG A 57 52.55 18.42 -19.68
C ARG A 57 51.94 18.41 -18.26
N PRO A 58 50.62 18.47 -18.09
CA PRO A 58 50.02 18.20 -16.79
C PRO A 58 50.16 16.70 -16.49
N GLY A 59 50.68 16.37 -15.31
CA GLY A 59 50.82 14.99 -14.85
C GLY A 59 49.47 14.27 -14.75
N PRO A 60 49.47 12.92 -14.73
CA PRO A 60 48.23 12.16 -14.66
C PRO A 60 47.55 12.44 -13.33
N ALA A 61 46.45 13.20 -13.36
CA ALA A 61 45.57 13.35 -12.21
C ALA A 61 45.01 11.95 -11.88
N LEU A 62 45.38 11.42 -10.72
CA LEU A 62 44.70 10.27 -10.11
C LEU A 62 43.27 10.70 -9.80
N ALA A 63 42.37 10.55 -10.78
CA ALA A 63 40.95 10.63 -10.56
C ALA A 63 40.54 9.37 -9.78
N LEU A 64 40.49 9.49 -8.45
CA LEU A 64 39.81 8.53 -7.59
C LEU A 64 38.38 8.35 -8.13
N PRO A 65 37.93 7.13 -8.44
CA PRO A 65 36.56 6.89 -8.83
C PRO A 65 35.68 7.12 -7.60
N LEU A 66 35.20 8.35 -7.43
CA LEU A 66 34.10 8.65 -6.53
C LEU A 66 32.91 7.86 -7.05
N THR A 67 32.59 6.76 -6.38
CA THR A 67 31.34 6.03 -6.60
C THR A 67 30.20 7.05 -6.57
N PRO A 68 29.33 7.12 -7.59
CA PRO A 68 28.27 8.10 -7.61
C PRO A 68 27.44 7.93 -6.35
N ALA A 69 27.34 8.99 -5.54
CA ALA A 69 26.51 8.99 -4.34
C ALA A 69 25.14 8.45 -4.72
N ARG A 70 24.73 7.32 -4.12
CA ARG A 70 23.42 6.73 -4.37
C ARG A 70 22.37 7.79 -4.06
N THR A 71 21.82 8.41 -5.10
CA THR A 71 20.77 9.41 -4.92
C THR A 71 19.60 8.73 -4.19
N LEU A 72 19.30 9.23 -3.00
CA LEU A 72 18.21 8.72 -2.17
C LEU A 72 16.90 8.74 -2.98
N SER A 73 16.07 7.70 -2.81
CA SER A 73 14.84 7.60 -3.58
C SER A 73 13.87 8.74 -3.20
N PRO A 74 13.23 9.42 -4.19
CA PRO A 74 12.13 10.36 -3.95
C PRO A 74 10.99 9.83 -3.09
N VAL A 75 10.81 8.51 -3.01
CA VAL A 75 9.69 7.90 -2.31
C VAL A 75 9.91 7.81 -0.79
N LEU A 76 11.15 8.02 -0.31
CA LEU A 76 11.47 7.90 1.11
C LEU A 76 10.63 8.80 2.05
N PRO A 77 10.29 10.05 1.70
CA PRO A 77 9.37 10.84 2.50
C PRO A 77 7.98 10.20 2.65
N VAL A 78 7.49 9.47 1.63
CA VAL A 78 6.24 8.70 1.72
C VAL A 78 6.41 7.51 2.67
N VAL A 79 7.56 6.83 2.62
CA VAL A 79 7.89 5.76 3.58
C VAL A 79 7.90 6.29 5.01
N ALA A 80 8.38 7.52 5.23
CA ALA A 80 8.34 8.17 6.54
C ALA A 80 6.91 8.46 7.02
N VAL A 81 5.98 8.85 6.13
CA VAL A 81 4.55 8.96 6.46
C VAL A 81 3.99 7.63 6.95
N VAL A 82 4.31 6.53 6.24
CA VAL A 82 3.90 5.18 6.65
C VAL A 82 4.51 4.81 8.01
N ALA A 83 5.78 5.12 8.25
CA ALA A 83 6.44 4.81 9.51
C ALA A 83 5.88 5.60 10.71
N LEU A 84 5.50 6.87 10.52
CA LEU A 84 4.91 7.70 11.58
C LEU A 84 3.59 7.15 12.11
N LEU A 85 2.86 6.39 11.30
CA LEU A 85 1.65 5.70 11.75
C LEU A 85 1.91 4.56 12.74
N GLY A 86 3.19 4.23 13.00
CA GLY A 86 3.57 3.30 14.06
C GLY A 86 3.67 3.96 15.44
N LEU A 87 3.62 5.29 15.53
CA LEU A 87 3.73 5.98 16.81
C LEU A 87 2.41 5.93 17.58
N PRO A 88 2.45 5.83 18.93
CA PRO A 88 1.26 6.00 19.75
C PRO A 88 0.74 7.43 19.63
N LEU A 89 -0.57 7.55 19.49
CA LEU A 89 -1.25 8.83 19.54
C LEU A 89 -1.71 9.09 20.98
N ALA A 90 -1.61 10.34 21.41
CA ALA A 90 -1.96 10.72 22.78
C ALA A 90 -3.45 10.39 23.06
N PRO A 91 -3.77 9.79 24.22
CA PRO A 91 -5.16 9.56 24.62
C PRO A 91 -5.93 10.89 24.67
N GLY A 92 -7.11 10.94 24.04
CA GLY A 92 -8.03 12.07 24.14
C GLY A 92 -8.01 13.09 22.99
N GLY A 93 -7.21 12.87 21.94
CA GLY A 93 -7.36 13.65 20.71
C GLY A 93 -8.64 13.24 19.97
N GLU A 94 -9.65 14.12 19.92
CA GLU A 94 -10.77 13.99 18.98
C GLU A 94 -10.20 13.69 17.58
N GLY A 95 -10.76 12.70 16.88
CA GLY A 95 -10.21 12.02 15.69
C GLY A 95 -9.86 12.90 14.48
N GLY A 96 -8.87 13.78 14.64
CA GLY A 96 -8.40 14.77 13.68
C GLY A 96 -7.03 14.45 13.07
N ALA A 97 -6.47 15.42 12.35
CA ALA A 97 -5.19 15.28 11.65
C ALA A 97 -4.03 15.07 12.64
N GLY A 98 -3.29 13.97 12.46
CA GLY A 98 -2.15 13.61 13.30
C GLY A 98 -0.79 14.00 12.70
N PRO A 99 0.32 13.63 13.37
CA PRO A 99 1.68 13.88 12.85
C PRO A 99 1.92 13.31 11.45
N ALA A 100 1.33 12.16 11.13
CA ALA A 100 1.43 11.55 9.81
C ALA A 100 0.70 12.38 8.73
N ASP A 101 -0.42 13.03 9.07
CA ASP A 101 -1.12 13.96 8.18
C ASP A 101 -0.27 15.19 7.89
N ALA A 102 0.31 15.80 8.93
CA ALA A 102 1.22 16.93 8.77
C ALA A 102 2.43 16.58 7.88
N LEU A 103 3.06 15.41 8.11
CA LEU A 103 4.14 14.96 7.25
C LEU A 103 3.67 14.73 5.81
N SER A 104 2.46 14.19 5.60
CA SER A 104 1.92 13.99 4.24
C SER A 104 1.75 15.32 3.49
N ALA A 105 1.37 16.41 4.17
CA ALA A 105 1.32 17.74 3.58
C ALA A 105 2.73 18.24 3.21
N LEU A 106 3.74 17.99 4.05
CA LEU A 106 5.14 18.28 3.73
C LEU A 106 5.64 17.46 2.54
N VAL A 107 5.20 16.21 2.38
CA VAL A 107 5.50 15.38 1.20
C VAL A 107 4.92 15.99 -0.07
N VAL A 108 3.69 16.51 -0.04
CA VAL A 108 3.07 17.23 -1.16
C VAL A 108 3.89 18.47 -1.52
N LEU A 109 4.29 19.27 -0.52
CA LEU A 109 5.14 20.45 -0.72
C LEU A 109 6.51 20.07 -1.31
N PHE A 110 7.15 19.03 -0.77
CA PHE A 110 8.41 18.50 -1.29
C PHE A 110 8.29 18.08 -2.76
N CYS A 111 7.19 17.41 -3.11
CA CYS A 111 6.90 17.02 -4.49
C CYS A 111 6.77 18.25 -5.39
N ALA A 112 6.02 19.27 -4.97
CA ALA A 112 5.84 20.52 -5.71
C ALA A 112 7.17 21.24 -5.95
N VAL A 113 7.98 21.44 -4.90
CA VAL A 113 9.32 22.08 -5.01
C VAL A 113 10.22 21.28 -5.95
N ARG A 114 10.20 19.95 -5.87
CA ARG A 114 10.98 19.08 -6.75
C ARG A 114 10.57 19.21 -8.22
N LEU A 115 9.28 19.30 -8.51
CA LEU A 115 8.77 19.51 -9.87
C LEU A 115 9.21 20.86 -10.43
N LEU A 116 9.06 21.93 -9.64
CA LEU A 116 9.48 23.28 -10.00
C LEU A 116 10.99 23.35 -10.30
N ARG A 117 11.83 22.76 -9.43
CA ARG A 117 13.29 22.73 -9.62
C ARG A 117 13.72 21.93 -10.85
N ARG A 118 13.02 20.86 -11.18
CA ARG A 118 13.38 19.98 -12.31
C ARG A 118 12.80 20.41 -13.66
N ARG A 119 11.91 21.41 -13.69
CA ARG A 119 11.20 21.89 -14.90
C ARG A 119 10.60 20.75 -15.74
N ARG A 120 10.20 19.64 -15.10
CA ARG A 120 9.65 18.47 -15.81
C ARG A 120 8.16 18.67 -16.03
N ARG A 121 7.66 18.19 -17.18
CA ARG A 121 6.22 18.16 -17.45
C ARG A 121 5.49 17.43 -16.34
N ALA A 122 4.41 18.06 -15.87
CA ALA A 122 3.43 17.48 -14.97
C ALA A 122 2.80 16.23 -15.62
N MET A 123 2.20 15.41 -14.77
CA MET A 123 1.54 14.13 -15.04
C MET A 123 0.85 14.02 -16.41
N SER A 124 0.69 12.80 -16.94
CA SER A 124 -0.06 12.60 -18.19
C SER A 124 -1.47 13.20 -18.08
N GLY A 125 -2.05 13.66 -19.19
CA GLY A 125 -3.38 14.27 -19.19
C GLY A 125 -4.45 13.36 -18.58
N THR A 126 -4.38 12.05 -18.84
CA THR A 126 -5.26 11.05 -18.23
C THR A 126 -5.07 10.96 -16.71
N ALA A 127 -3.83 11.02 -16.22
CA ALA A 127 -3.56 10.99 -14.79
C ALA A 127 -4.03 12.27 -14.09
N ALA A 128 -3.80 13.44 -14.70
CA ALA A 128 -4.30 14.72 -14.20
C ALA A 128 -5.84 14.74 -14.16
N LEU A 129 -6.50 14.23 -15.21
CA LEU A 129 -7.96 14.15 -15.27
C LEU A 129 -8.52 13.22 -14.17
N LEU A 130 -8.02 11.99 -14.06
CA LEU A 130 -8.57 11.01 -13.13
C LEU A 130 -8.33 11.39 -11.66
N LEU A 131 -7.15 11.92 -11.33
CA LEU A 131 -6.86 12.39 -9.97
C LEU A 131 -7.50 13.75 -9.66
N GLY A 132 -7.78 14.56 -10.69
CA GLY A 132 -8.47 15.85 -10.54
C GLY A 132 -9.99 15.74 -10.52
N LEU A 133 -10.58 14.66 -11.02
CA LEU A 133 -12.03 14.46 -11.11
C LEU A 133 -12.77 14.73 -9.78
N PRO A 134 -12.28 14.28 -8.61
CA PRO A 134 -12.94 14.55 -7.33
C PRO A 134 -13.06 16.04 -7.00
N VAL A 135 -12.15 16.90 -7.47
CA VAL A 135 -12.06 18.31 -7.07
C VAL A 135 -13.35 19.06 -7.34
N ALA A 136 -14.02 18.80 -8.47
CA ALA A 136 -15.26 19.48 -8.82
C ALA A 136 -16.40 19.15 -7.84
N GLY A 137 -16.61 17.88 -7.53
CA GLY A 137 -17.61 17.45 -6.55
C GLY A 137 -17.31 17.97 -5.15
N LEU A 138 -16.04 17.93 -4.75
CA LEU A 138 -15.58 18.46 -3.46
C LEU A 138 -15.79 19.97 -3.33
N ALA A 139 -15.47 20.73 -4.38
CA ALA A 139 -15.65 22.18 -4.37
C ALA A 139 -17.13 22.56 -4.32
N LEU A 140 -17.99 21.90 -5.09
CA LEU A 140 -19.44 22.11 -5.06
C LEU A 140 -20.02 21.79 -3.68
N ALA A 141 -19.66 20.65 -3.10
CA ALA A 141 -20.12 20.26 -1.77
C ALA A 141 -19.58 21.17 -0.66
N ALA A 142 -18.36 21.69 -0.80
CA ALA A 142 -17.78 22.65 0.15
C ALA A 142 -18.54 23.99 0.15
N MET A 143 -18.99 24.45 -1.03
CA MET A 143 -19.83 25.66 -1.14
C MET A 143 -21.23 25.45 -0.53
N GLY A 144 -21.71 24.21 -0.50
CA GLY A 144 -22.98 23.85 0.13
C GLY A 144 -22.89 23.55 1.63
N ALA A 145 -21.71 23.64 2.24
CA ALA A 145 -21.54 23.37 3.68
C ALA A 145 -22.25 24.42 4.54
N SER A 146 -22.74 23.99 5.71
CA SER A 146 -23.46 24.83 6.69
C SER A 146 -22.65 26.01 7.22
N SER A 147 -21.32 25.89 7.22
CA SER A 147 -20.39 26.94 7.62
C SER A 147 -19.11 26.92 6.78
N PRO A 148 -18.43 28.07 6.63
CA PRO A 148 -17.12 28.13 5.97
C PRO A 148 -16.09 27.20 6.62
N GLY A 149 -16.13 27.06 7.96
CA GLY A 149 -15.25 26.16 8.71
C GLY A 149 -15.46 24.69 8.34
N ALA A 150 -16.71 24.23 8.31
CA ALA A 150 -17.07 22.89 7.87
C ALA A 150 -16.64 22.63 6.41
N GLY A 151 -16.92 23.58 5.52
CA GLY A 151 -16.52 23.52 4.11
C GLY A 151 -15.00 23.40 3.92
N LEU A 152 -14.21 24.25 4.59
CA LEU A 152 -12.74 24.26 4.48
C LEU A 152 -12.10 23.01 5.09
N THR A 153 -12.55 22.58 6.27
CA THR A 153 -12.01 21.39 6.94
C THR A 153 -12.35 20.11 6.17
N GLY A 154 -13.59 19.99 5.69
CA GLY A 154 -14.01 18.90 4.81
C GLY A 154 -13.22 18.89 3.51
N LEU A 155 -13.15 20.03 2.81
CA LEU A 155 -12.44 20.14 1.54
C LEU A 155 -10.95 19.79 1.71
N GLY A 156 -10.29 20.33 2.72
CA GLY A 156 -8.89 20.03 3.02
C GLY A 156 -8.66 18.54 3.25
N ARG A 157 -9.52 17.89 4.04
CA ARG A 157 -9.41 16.45 4.32
C ARG A 157 -9.59 15.59 3.08
N TYR A 158 -10.64 15.84 2.29
CA TYR A 158 -10.88 15.08 1.07
C TYR A 158 -9.82 15.33 -0.01
N LEU A 159 -9.35 16.57 -0.19
CA LEU A 159 -8.26 16.88 -1.12
C LEU A 159 -6.96 16.19 -0.70
N GLN A 160 -6.63 16.17 0.58
CA GLN A 160 -5.46 15.46 1.10
C GLN A 160 -5.53 13.98 0.72
N ILE A 161 -6.66 13.31 1.00
CA ILE A 161 -6.81 11.86 0.88
C ILE A 161 -6.94 11.40 -0.57
N PHE A 162 -7.76 12.08 -1.38
CA PHE A 162 -8.16 11.57 -2.69
C PHE A 162 -7.46 12.26 -3.87
N VAL A 163 -6.75 13.38 -3.63
CA VAL A 163 -6.14 14.18 -4.70
C VAL A 163 -4.65 14.41 -4.48
N LEU A 164 -4.29 15.17 -3.44
CA LEU A 164 -2.95 15.72 -3.27
C LEU A 164 -1.90 14.67 -2.89
N VAL A 165 -2.17 13.86 -1.86
CA VAL A 165 -1.24 12.79 -1.46
C VAL A 165 -1.17 11.69 -2.53
N PRO A 166 -2.29 11.20 -3.10
CA PRO A 166 -2.23 10.27 -4.23
C PRO A 166 -1.41 10.79 -5.41
N ALA A 167 -1.61 12.05 -5.83
CA ALA A 167 -0.84 12.66 -6.91
C ALA A 167 0.66 12.78 -6.58
N ALA A 168 1.00 13.17 -5.34
CA ALA A 168 2.39 13.22 -4.90
C ALA A 168 3.04 11.83 -4.95
N VAL A 169 2.34 10.77 -4.50
CA VAL A 169 2.85 9.40 -4.57
C VAL A 169 3.07 8.97 -6.03
N VAL A 170 2.14 9.24 -6.94
CA VAL A 170 2.30 8.96 -8.39
C VAL A 170 3.54 9.63 -8.96
N LEU A 171 3.84 10.85 -8.55
CA LEU A 171 4.97 11.63 -9.03
C LEU A 171 6.31 11.25 -8.38
N LEU A 172 6.28 10.73 -7.15
CA LEU A 172 7.47 10.36 -6.39
C LEU A 172 7.90 8.91 -6.62
N VAL A 173 6.99 7.99 -6.93
CA VAL A 173 7.35 6.61 -7.28
C VAL A 173 7.93 6.59 -8.70
N ARG A 174 9.20 6.21 -8.85
CA ARG A 174 9.87 6.21 -10.17
C ARG A 174 9.68 4.92 -10.94
N ASP A 175 9.75 3.81 -10.21
CA ASP A 175 9.85 2.47 -10.78
C ASP A 175 9.22 1.44 -9.85
N ARG A 176 9.21 0.19 -10.31
CA ARG A 176 8.71 -0.94 -9.51
C ARG A 176 9.52 -1.23 -8.25
N ALA A 177 10.77 -0.77 -8.13
CA ALA A 177 11.54 -0.92 -6.89
C ALA A 177 11.04 0.05 -5.82
N ASP A 178 10.75 1.30 -6.18
CA ASP A 178 10.10 2.28 -5.30
C ASP A 178 8.70 1.79 -4.89
N PHE A 179 7.92 1.22 -5.80
CA PHE A 179 6.63 0.59 -5.47
C PHE A 179 6.79 -0.53 -4.43
N ARG A 180 7.74 -1.46 -4.66
CA ARG A 180 8.00 -2.57 -3.73
C ARG A 180 8.50 -2.09 -2.38
N LEU A 181 9.27 -1.01 -2.34
CA LEU A 181 9.71 -0.40 -1.09
C LEU A 181 8.51 0.06 -0.26
N LEU A 182 7.53 0.73 -0.88
CA LEU A 182 6.29 1.08 -0.19
C LEU A 182 5.48 -0.16 0.21
N ALA A 183 5.36 -1.16 -0.66
CA ALA A 183 4.67 -2.40 -0.29
C ALA A 183 5.31 -3.08 0.93
N TRP A 184 6.65 -3.12 1.02
CA TRP A 184 7.35 -3.63 2.19
C TRP A 184 7.24 -2.72 3.42
N SER A 185 7.15 -1.40 3.27
CA SER A 185 6.91 -0.50 4.41
C SER A 185 5.52 -0.71 5.01
N PHE A 186 4.52 -1.03 4.18
CA PHE A 186 3.18 -1.42 4.64
C PHE A 186 3.23 -2.73 5.42
N VAL A 187 3.97 -3.74 4.93
CA VAL A 187 4.18 -5.01 5.65
C VAL A 187 4.89 -4.76 7.00
N GLY A 188 5.90 -3.89 7.02
CA GLY A 188 6.63 -3.53 8.24
C GLY A 188 5.74 -2.82 9.27
N LEU A 189 4.98 -1.81 8.83
CA LEU A 189 4.01 -1.11 9.68
C LEU A 189 2.94 -2.08 10.22
N ALA A 190 2.40 -2.96 9.37
CA ALA A 190 1.45 -3.98 9.78
C ALA A 190 2.03 -4.96 10.80
N GLY A 191 3.29 -5.36 10.63
CA GLY A 191 4.00 -6.21 11.60
C GLY A 191 4.12 -5.52 12.96
N TRP A 192 4.48 -4.23 12.97
CA TRP A 192 4.56 -3.43 14.19
C TRP A 192 3.19 -3.28 14.88
N GLN A 193 2.19 -2.80 14.14
CA GLN A 193 0.83 -2.61 14.67
C GLN A 193 0.20 -3.93 15.13
N GLY A 194 0.43 -5.00 14.38
CA GLY A 194 -0.02 -6.34 14.72
C GLY A 194 0.67 -6.89 15.96
N ALA A 195 1.98 -6.66 16.14
CA ALA A 195 2.68 -7.07 17.36
C ALA A 195 2.14 -6.35 18.60
N VAL A 196 1.90 -5.03 18.50
CA VAL A 196 1.24 -4.25 19.57
C VAL A 196 -0.16 -4.80 19.85
N GLY A 197 -0.93 -5.11 18.81
CA GLY A 197 -2.26 -5.70 18.94
C GLY A 197 -2.27 -7.08 19.61
N VAL A 198 -1.33 -7.95 19.26
CA VAL A 198 -1.16 -9.26 19.93
C VAL A 198 -0.78 -9.05 21.39
N HIS A 199 0.15 -8.14 21.69
CA HIS A 199 0.51 -7.78 23.06
C HIS A 199 -0.73 -7.32 23.85
N GLN A 200 -1.54 -6.43 23.28
CA GLN A 200 -2.79 -5.95 23.90
C GLN A 200 -3.74 -7.09 24.27
N PHE A 201 -3.95 -8.04 23.35
CA PHE A 201 -4.80 -9.20 23.61
C PHE A 201 -4.26 -10.09 24.72
N VAL A 202 -2.98 -10.50 24.65
CA VAL A 202 -2.41 -11.46 25.61
C VAL A 202 -2.20 -10.88 27.02
N THR A 203 -2.13 -9.55 27.14
CA THR A 203 -1.98 -8.85 28.42
C THR A 203 -3.31 -8.28 28.95
N ALA A 204 -4.43 -8.51 28.24
CA ALA A 204 -5.73 -7.90 28.54
C ALA A 204 -5.65 -6.35 28.68
N THR A 205 -4.82 -5.72 27.85
CA THR A 205 -4.65 -4.26 27.76
C THR A 205 -5.20 -3.69 26.45
N GLY A 206 -6.05 -4.44 25.76
CA GLY A 206 -6.75 -4.00 24.55
C GLY A 206 -7.92 -3.07 24.85
N ALA A 207 -8.61 -2.67 23.78
CA ALA A 207 -9.88 -1.97 23.89
C ALA A 207 -10.98 -2.90 24.42
N SER A 208 -11.98 -2.32 25.07
CA SER A 208 -13.14 -3.05 25.55
C SER A 208 -13.92 -3.66 24.38
N TYR A 209 -14.26 -4.93 24.50
CA TYR A 209 -15.12 -5.66 23.58
C TYR A 209 -15.91 -6.70 24.38
N GLN A 210 -17.23 -6.55 24.39
CA GLN A 210 -18.14 -7.38 25.19
C GLN A 210 -17.78 -7.40 26.70
N GLY A 211 -17.31 -6.27 27.23
CA GLY A 211 -16.94 -6.12 28.65
C GLY A 211 -15.51 -6.51 28.99
N GLU A 212 -14.75 -7.04 28.02
CA GLU A 212 -13.37 -7.51 28.21
C GLU A 212 -12.37 -6.63 27.46
N THR A 213 -11.23 -6.29 28.06
CA THR A 213 -10.16 -5.47 27.46
C THR A 213 -9.24 -6.27 26.54
N ILE A 214 -9.84 -6.96 25.57
CA ILE A 214 -9.15 -7.94 24.71
C ILE A 214 -8.99 -7.46 23.27
N ARG A 215 -9.74 -6.46 22.81
CA ARG A 215 -9.73 -6.09 21.40
C ARG A 215 -8.42 -5.40 21.03
N ALA A 216 -7.73 -5.98 20.06
CA ALA A 216 -6.50 -5.42 19.54
C ALA A 216 -6.82 -4.16 18.72
N VAL A 217 -6.16 -3.04 19.06
CA VAL A 217 -6.35 -1.73 18.41
C VAL A 217 -5.01 -1.06 18.03
N GLY A 218 -3.89 -1.74 18.28
CA GLY A 218 -2.56 -1.23 17.96
C GLY A 218 -2.27 0.08 18.68
N THR A 219 -1.45 0.93 18.07
CA THR A 219 -1.09 2.24 18.63
C THR A 219 -2.15 3.34 18.37
N PHE A 220 -3.22 3.00 17.63
CA PHE A 220 -4.33 3.91 17.32
C PHE A 220 -5.30 4.08 18.49
N GLY A 221 -5.36 3.09 19.39
CA GLY A 221 -6.19 3.14 20.58
C GLY A 221 -7.68 2.87 20.31
N PRO A 222 -8.51 2.92 21.36
CA PRO A 222 -9.91 2.52 21.28
C PRO A 222 -10.77 3.58 20.57
N GLN A 223 -10.23 4.75 20.26
CA GLN A 223 -10.95 5.78 19.53
C GLN A 223 -10.95 5.56 18.01
N ASP A 224 -9.91 4.91 17.48
CA ASP A 224 -9.83 4.44 16.10
C ASP A 224 -9.69 2.91 16.09
N VAL A 225 -10.77 2.23 16.52
CA VAL A 225 -10.83 0.77 16.66
C VAL A 225 -10.56 0.02 15.35
N MET A 226 -10.69 0.68 14.19
CA MET A 226 -10.45 0.09 12.88
C MET A 226 -9.04 0.34 12.35
N GLY A 227 -8.33 1.35 12.84
CA GLY A 227 -7.02 1.75 12.33
C GLY A 227 -6.03 0.59 12.24
N MET A 228 -5.87 -0.20 13.31
CA MET A 228 -4.95 -1.35 13.28
C MET A 228 -5.42 -2.44 12.31
N ALA A 229 -6.71 -2.77 12.30
CA ALA A 229 -7.27 -3.78 11.40
C ALA A 229 -7.05 -3.40 9.92
N THR A 230 -7.25 -2.14 9.57
CA THR A 230 -7.01 -1.59 8.22
C THR A 230 -5.53 -1.68 7.84
N VAL A 231 -4.64 -1.23 8.71
CA VAL A 231 -3.18 -1.28 8.47
C VAL A 231 -2.70 -2.72 8.31
N VAL A 232 -3.13 -3.62 9.19
CA VAL A 232 -2.78 -5.06 9.12
C VAL A 232 -3.31 -5.68 7.84
N SER A 233 -4.55 -5.35 7.44
CA SER A 233 -5.14 -5.83 6.19
C SER A 233 -4.33 -5.36 4.97
N PHE A 234 -3.96 -4.07 4.91
CA PHE A 234 -3.11 -3.57 3.83
C PHE A 234 -1.74 -4.25 3.80
N GLY A 235 -1.09 -4.43 4.95
CA GLY A 235 0.16 -5.16 5.03
C GLY A 235 0.04 -6.62 4.57
N LEU A 236 -1.06 -7.29 4.94
CA LEU A 236 -1.36 -8.67 4.53
C LEU A 236 -1.56 -8.76 3.01
N ILE A 237 -2.31 -7.84 2.41
CA ILE A 237 -2.53 -7.76 0.95
C ILE A 237 -1.22 -7.49 0.20
N CYS A 238 -0.37 -6.60 0.74
CA CYS A 238 0.97 -6.35 0.24
C CYS A 238 1.83 -7.62 0.30
N ALA A 239 1.84 -8.31 1.45
CA ALA A 239 2.60 -9.54 1.67
C ALA A 239 2.16 -10.67 0.72
N ILE A 240 0.86 -10.88 0.54
CA ILE A 240 0.32 -11.89 -0.37
C ILE A 240 0.67 -11.55 -1.83
N GLY A 241 0.50 -10.29 -2.26
CA GLY A 241 0.89 -9.87 -3.60
C GLY A 241 2.38 -10.08 -3.89
N LEU A 242 3.24 -9.76 -2.93
CA LEU A 242 4.70 -10.01 -3.01
C LEU A 242 5.05 -11.51 -3.04
N ALA A 243 4.35 -12.35 -2.27
CA ALA A 243 4.56 -13.79 -2.21
C ALA A 243 4.11 -14.52 -3.49
N LEU A 244 2.99 -14.08 -4.07
CA LEU A 244 2.41 -14.64 -5.30
C LEU A 244 3.12 -14.18 -6.58
N GLY A 245 3.89 -13.10 -6.48
CA GLY A 245 4.71 -12.56 -7.55
C GLY A 245 5.89 -13.47 -7.97
N ARG A 246 6.77 -12.90 -8.79
CA ARG A 246 7.92 -13.61 -9.41
C ARG A 246 9.28 -13.15 -8.84
N SER A 247 9.29 -12.62 -7.62
CA SER A 247 10.52 -12.21 -6.92
C SER A 247 11.35 -13.44 -6.47
N ARG A 248 12.52 -13.19 -5.87
CA ARG A 248 13.42 -14.27 -5.41
C ARG A 248 12.71 -15.17 -4.39
N ALA A 249 12.97 -16.47 -4.43
CA ALA A 249 12.30 -17.45 -3.56
C ALA A 249 12.34 -17.07 -2.07
N ARG A 250 13.49 -16.58 -1.57
CA ARG A 250 13.63 -16.07 -0.20
C ARG A 250 12.68 -14.91 0.10
N GLN A 251 12.54 -13.93 -0.80
CA GLN A 251 11.63 -12.79 -0.61
C GLN A 251 10.17 -13.25 -0.57
N ARG A 252 9.81 -14.20 -1.43
CA ARG A 252 8.47 -14.78 -1.45
C ARG A 252 8.16 -15.57 -0.17
N ALA A 253 9.13 -16.34 0.33
CA ALA A 253 9.00 -17.07 1.59
C ALA A 253 8.85 -16.12 2.78
N VAL A 254 9.64 -15.04 2.86
CA VAL A 254 9.49 -14.00 3.89
C VAL A 254 8.12 -13.35 3.79
N ALA A 255 7.68 -12.96 2.59
CA ALA A 255 6.37 -12.36 2.39
C ALA A 255 5.22 -13.30 2.79
N ALA A 256 5.32 -14.59 2.44
CA ALA A 256 4.35 -15.60 2.87
C ALA A 256 4.34 -15.78 4.40
N GLY A 257 5.51 -15.79 5.04
CA GLY A 257 5.64 -15.83 6.51
C GLY A 257 5.00 -14.62 7.18
N CYS A 258 5.24 -13.41 6.66
CA CYS A 258 4.58 -12.19 7.12
C CYS A 258 3.07 -12.27 6.95
N ALA A 259 2.58 -12.74 5.79
CA ALA A 259 1.15 -12.89 5.55
C ALA A 259 0.50 -13.84 6.58
N LEU A 260 1.11 -14.99 6.86
CA LEU A 260 0.62 -15.92 7.88
C LEU A 260 0.64 -15.30 9.28
N ALA A 261 1.72 -14.61 9.65
CA ALA A 261 1.82 -13.95 10.95
C ALA A 261 0.75 -12.85 11.14
N LEU A 262 0.42 -12.11 10.09
CA LEU A 262 -0.57 -11.03 10.12
C LEU A 262 -2.02 -11.51 10.23
N LEU A 263 -2.32 -12.80 9.98
CA LEU A 263 -3.66 -13.36 10.22
C LEU A 263 -4.03 -13.32 11.70
N VAL A 264 -3.06 -13.47 12.60
CA VAL A 264 -3.29 -13.47 14.05
C VAL A 264 -3.81 -12.10 14.53
N PRO A 265 -3.08 -10.98 14.41
CA PRO A 265 -3.58 -9.68 14.84
C PRO A 265 -4.85 -9.25 14.11
N LEU A 266 -5.03 -9.64 12.84
CA LEU A 266 -6.29 -9.40 12.13
C LEU A 266 -7.45 -10.09 12.85
N ALA A 267 -7.31 -11.36 13.24
CA ALA A 267 -8.33 -12.08 14.02
C ALA A 267 -8.54 -11.47 15.42
N LEU A 268 -7.51 -10.94 16.07
CA LEU A 268 -7.63 -10.31 17.39
C LEU A 268 -8.25 -8.90 17.35
N SER A 269 -8.41 -8.31 16.16
CA SER A 269 -9.08 -7.00 16.00
C SER A 269 -10.60 -7.05 16.15
N PHE A 270 -11.18 -8.26 16.05
CA PHE A 270 -12.63 -8.50 16.02
C PHE A 270 -13.41 -7.65 14.99
N SER A 271 -12.74 -7.25 13.90
CA SER A 271 -13.34 -6.47 12.82
C SER A 271 -13.90 -7.38 11.71
N ARG A 272 -15.20 -7.70 11.80
CA ARG A 272 -15.90 -8.50 10.78
C ARG A 272 -15.77 -7.89 9.37
N GLY A 273 -15.85 -6.56 9.25
CA GLY A 273 -15.70 -5.85 7.99
C GLY A 273 -14.30 -6.04 7.38
N ALA A 274 -13.25 -5.85 8.17
CA ALA A 274 -11.87 -6.06 7.71
C ALA A 274 -11.61 -7.52 7.33
N TRP A 275 -12.21 -8.50 8.03
CA TRP A 275 -12.08 -9.92 7.70
C TRP A 275 -12.73 -10.25 6.36
N ILE A 276 -13.96 -9.79 6.13
CA ILE A 276 -14.68 -10.02 4.87
C ILE A 276 -13.93 -9.37 3.71
N ALA A 277 -13.53 -8.10 3.84
CA ALA A 277 -12.78 -7.38 2.81
C ALA A 277 -11.44 -8.07 2.51
N THR A 278 -10.73 -8.53 3.55
CA THR A 278 -9.46 -9.24 3.40
C THR A 278 -9.65 -10.60 2.72
N ALA A 279 -10.62 -11.40 3.15
CA ALA A 279 -10.88 -12.72 2.58
C ALA A 279 -11.26 -12.63 1.09
N LEU A 280 -12.17 -11.71 0.75
CA LEU A 280 -12.52 -11.41 -0.64
C LEU A 280 -11.30 -11.00 -1.46
N THR A 281 -10.48 -10.09 -0.92
CA THR A 281 -9.28 -9.60 -1.61
C THR A 281 -8.24 -10.70 -1.81
N CYS A 282 -8.02 -11.55 -0.80
CA CYS A 282 -7.12 -12.70 -0.90
C CYS A 282 -7.58 -13.67 -1.99
N ALA A 283 -8.89 -13.96 -2.05
CA ALA A 283 -9.46 -14.79 -3.11
C ALA A 283 -9.24 -14.17 -4.49
N VAL A 284 -9.49 -12.86 -4.64
CA VAL A 284 -9.22 -12.12 -5.88
C VAL A 284 -7.74 -12.18 -6.27
N GLN A 285 -6.81 -11.91 -5.33
CA GLN A 285 -5.36 -12.00 -5.60
C GLN A 285 -4.93 -13.40 -6.02
N LEU A 286 -5.48 -14.45 -5.40
CA LEU A 286 -5.22 -15.83 -5.78
C LEU A 286 -5.71 -16.14 -7.19
N VAL A 287 -6.92 -15.71 -7.54
CA VAL A 287 -7.49 -15.86 -8.90
C VAL A 287 -6.65 -15.10 -9.93
N LEU A 288 -6.26 -13.84 -9.63
CA LEU A 288 -5.40 -13.02 -10.48
C LEU A 288 -3.98 -13.58 -10.60
N ALA A 289 -3.48 -14.31 -9.61
CA ALA A 289 -2.20 -15.03 -9.68
C ALA A 289 -2.30 -16.36 -10.47
N GLY A 290 -3.52 -16.86 -10.69
CA GLY A 290 -3.85 -17.98 -11.56
C GLY A 290 -4.88 -18.94 -10.96
N LEU A 291 -5.98 -19.20 -11.69
CA LEU A 291 -7.11 -20.01 -11.22
C LEU A 291 -6.72 -21.40 -10.68
N ARG A 292 -5.84 -22.13 -11.38
CA ARG A 292 -5.37 -23.45 -10.91
C ARG A 292 -4.64 -23.36 -9.57
N ARG A 293 -3.90 -22.27 -9.34
CA ARG A 293 -3.22 -22.02 -8.06
C ARG A 293 -4.24 -21.69 -6.97
N ALA A 294 -5.24 -20.86 -7.29
CA ALA A 294 -6.33 -20.54 -6.38
C ALA A 294 -7.09 -21.79 -5.92
N LEU A 295 -7.48 -22.67 -6.85
CA LEU A 295 -8.17 -23.93 -6.53
C LEU A 295 -7.33 -24.84 -5.63
N LYS A 296 -6.02 -24.97 -5.92
CA LYS A 296 -5.11 -25.78 -5.08
C LYS A 296 -4.99 -25.23 -3.66
N ILE A 297 -4.77 -23.92 -3.52
CA ILE A 297 -4.65 -23.28 -2.20
C ILE A 297 -5.99 -23.36 -1.46
N GLY A 298 -7.12 -23.14 -2.14
CA GLY A 298 -8.45 -23.29 -1.57
C GLY A 298 -8.73 -24.70 -1.09
N ALA A 299 -8.38 -25.72 -1.87
CA ALA A 299 -8.52 -27.13 -1.47
C ALA A 299 -7.65 -27.47 -0.24
N VAL A 300 -6.41 -26.96 -0.17
CA VAL A 300 -5.54 -27.14 1.00
C VAL A 300 -6.11 -26.42 2.22
N ALA A 301 -6.57 -25.18 2.07
CA ALA A 301 -7.18 -24.44 3.17
C ALA A 301 -8.45 -25.12 3.69
N LEU A 302 -9.29 -25.64 2.80
CA LEU A 302 -10.48 -26.41 3.15
C LEU A 302 -10.10 -27.70 3.89
N ALA A 303 -9.13 -28.47 3.38
CA ALA A 303 -8.67 -29.70 4.02
C ALA A 303 -8.09 -29.42 5.41
N VAL A 304 -7.27 -28.37 5.56
CA VAL A 304 -6.75 -27.93 6.87
C VAL A 304 -7.90 -27.52 7.79
N GLY A 305 -8.89 -26.77 7.30
CA GLY A 305 -10.08 -26.40 8.06
C GLY A 305 -10.86 -27.63 8.56
N VAL A 306 -11.09 -28.61 7.69
CA VAL A 306 -11.75 -29.88 8.04
C VAL A 306 -10.94 -30.67 9.07
N ILE A 307 -9.61 -30.73 8.94
CA ILE A 307 -8.74 -31.43 9.91
C ILE A 307 -8.76 -30.73 11.27
N LEU A 308 -8.67 -29.39 11.30
CA LEU A 308 -8.67 -28.63 12.55
C LEU A 308 -10.02 -28.72 13.28
N VAL A 309 -11.13 -28.60 12.54
CA VAL A 309 -12.49 -28.64 13.11
C VAL A 309 -12.93 -30.08 13.41
N GLY A 310 -12.74 -31.01 12.48
CA GLY A 310 -13.22 -32.39 12.57
C GLY A 310 -12.24 -33.39 13.18
N GLY A 311 -10.93 -33.14 13.10
CA GLY A 311 -9.90 -34.04 13.62
C GLY A 311 -9.39 -33.67 15.03
N PHE A 312 -9.41 -32.38 15.38
CA PHE A 312 -8.90 -31.89 16.67
C PHE A 312 -9.96 -31.22 17.55
N GLY A 313 -11.21 -31.08 17.07
CA GLY A 313 -12.30 -30.44 17.82
C GLY A 313 -12.08 -28.96 18.11
N VAL A 314 -11.06 -28.33 17.52
CA VAL A 314 -10.68 -26.94 17.78
C VAL A 314 -11.80 -26.03 17.28
N GLY A 315 -12.45 -25.33 18.21
CA GLY A 315 -13.54 -24.39 17.92
C GLY A 315 -14.92 -25.02 17.69
N SER A 316 -15.09 -26.33 17.90
CA SER A 316 -16.40 -27.01 17.74
C SER A 316 -17.48 -26.45 18.68
N ALA A 317 -17.16 -26.26 19.96
CA ALA A 317 -18.06 -25.65 20.94
C ALA A 317 -18.42 -24.19 20.59
N MET A 318 -17.42 -23.39 20.20
CA MET A 318 -17.61 -21.98 19.79
C MET A 318 -18.39 -21.86 18.47
N LEU A 319 -18.22 -22.81 17.53
CA LEU A 319 -18.98 -22.86 16.28
C LEU A 319 -20.44 -23.24 16.54
N GLN A 320 -20.68 -24.16 17.48
CA GLN A 320 -22.02 -24.60 17.88
C GLN A 320 -22.78 -23.51 18.64
N GLU A 321 -22.08 -22.75 19.49
CA GLU A 321 -22.57 -21.54 20.16
C GLU A 321 -22.83 -20.39 19.16
N ARG A 322 -21.99 -20.25 18.13
CA ARG A 322 -22.19 -19.26 17.06
C ARG A 322 -23.35 -19.63 16.13
N VAL A 323 -23.49 -20.88 15.73
CA VAL A 323 -24.60 -21.35 14.89
C VAL A 323 -25.94 -21.20 15.62
N SER A 324 -25.99 -21.54 16.91
CA SER A 324 -27.18 -21.30 17.74
C SER A 324 -27.46 -19.80 17.96
N SER A 325 -26.43 -18.95 18.09
CA SER A 325 -26.61 -17.50 18.14
C SER A 325 -27.07 -16.92 16.79
N ILE A 326 -26.62 -17.46 15.65
CA ILE A 326 -27.02 -16.99 14.31
C ILE A 326 -28.51 -17.24 14.09
N THR A 327 -29.04 -18.36 14.59
CA THR A 327 -30.48 -18.63 14.55
C THR A 327 -31.31 -17.74 15.48
N GLN A 328 -30.71 -17.15 16.54
CA GLN A 328 -31.39 -16.20 17.43
C GLN A 328 -31.26 -14.73 16.99
N VAL A 329 -30.18 -14.34 16.31
CA VAL A 329 -29.95 -12.98 15.78
C VAL A 329 -30.91 -12.63 14.64
N ALA A 330 -31.52 -13.62 13.99
CA ALA A 330 -32.55 -13.39 12.98
C ALA A 330 -33.81 -12.68 13.54
N ASP A 331 -34.06 -12.79 14.85
CA ASP A 331 -35.26 -12.25 15.50
C ASP A 331 -35.02 -10.89 16.20
N ALA A 332 -33.77 -10.53 16.52
CA ALA A 332 -33.39 -9.23 17.08
C ALA A 332 -31.93 -8.86 16.74
N PRO A 333 -31.68 -7.96 15.77
CA PRO A 333 -30.33 -7.53 15.43
C PRO A 333 -29.66 -6.76 16.59
N ASP A 334 -28.35 -7.00 16.80
CA ASP A 334 -27.52 -6.22 17.74
C ASP A 334 -27.69 -4.71 17.50
N GLN A 335 -27.68 -3.90 18.56
CA GLN A 335 -27.84 -2.44 18.46
C GLN A 335 -26.88 -1.80 17.43
N SER A 336 -25.63 -2.29 17.34
CA SER A 336 -24.65 -1.82 16.36
C SER A 336 -25.05 -2.01 14.89
N VAL A 337 -25.91 -2.99 14.59
CA VAL A 337 -26.46 -3.24 13.25
C VAL A 337 -27.66 -2.31 13.02
N THR A 338 -28.53 -2.16 14.01
CA THR A 338 -29.67 -1.23 13.98
C THR A 338 -29.21 0.22 13.78
N ASP A 339 -28.14 0.64 14.47
CA ASP A 339 -27.54 1.97 14.31
C ASP A 339 -27.04 2.19 12.88
N ARG A 340 -26.33 1.20 12.30
CA ARG A 340 -25.87 1.29 10.89
C ARG A 340 -27.02 1.46 9.92
N TYR A 341 -28.06 0.65 10.02
CA TYR A 341 -29.21 0.76 9.11
C TYR A 341 -29.95 2.08 9.28
N THR A 342 -30.07 2.58 10.51
CA THR A 342 -30.69 3.88 10.77
C THR A 342 -29.87 5.02 10.18
N LEU A 343 -28.53 4.98 10.33
CA LEU A 343 -27.63 5.96 9.72
C LEU A 343 -27.63 5.89 8.18
N TRP A 344 -27.74 4.69 7.60
CA TRP A 344 -27.84 4.50 6.15
C TRP A 344 -29.15 5.05 5.60
N ALA A 345 -30.26 4.81 6.29
CA ALA A 345 -31.55 5.39 5.96
C ALA A 345 -31.50 6.93 6.03
N ALA A 346 -30.85 7.48 7.06
CA ALA A 346 -30.64 8.93 7.19
C ALA A 346 -29.82 9.50 6.02
N ALA A 347 -28.72 8.84 5.63
CA ALA A 347 -27.92 9.23 4.46
C ALA A 347 -28.74 9.26 3.16
N ILE A 348 -29.60 8.24 2.96
CA ILE A 348 -30.50 8.17 1.81
C ILE A 348 -31.55 9.29 1.86
N GLY A 349 -32.06 9.63 3.05
CA GLY A 349 -32.96 10.77 3.27
C GLY A 349 -32.32 12.08 2.81
N MET A 350 -31.12 12.39 3.32
CA MET A 350 -30.33 13.58 2.94
C MET A 350 -30.12 13.66 1.42
N TRP A 351 -29.75 12.54 0.80
CA TRP A 351 -29.55 12.48 -0.65
C TRP A 351 -30.83 12.76 -1.43
N ARG A 352 -31.99 12.22 -1.00
CA ARG A 352 -33.27 12.43 -1.70
C ARG A 352 -33.69 13.90 -1.73
N GLU A 353 -33.30 14.69 -0.73
CA GLU A 353 -33.58 16.13 -0.69
C GLU A 353 -32.67 16.94 -1.60
N ARG A 354 -31.40 16.53 -1.73
CA ARG A 354 -30.40 17.20 -2.59
C ARG A 354 -29.67 16.20 -3.50
N PRO A 355 -30.33 15.61 -4.52
CA PRO A 355 -29.79 14.47 -5.25
C PRO A 355 -28.47 14.70 -5.98
N LEU A 356 -28.25 15.92 -6.49
CA LEU A 356 -27.08 16.25 -7.31
C LEU A 356 -25.86 16.62 -6.48
N THR A 357 -26.05 17.44 -5.45
CA THR A 357 -24.96 18.10 -4.70
C THR A 357 -24.84 17.63 -3.26
N GLY A 358 -25.82 16.91 -2.73
CA GLY A 358 -25.89 16.56 -1.31
C GLY A 358 -26.15 17.75 -0.40
N VAL A 359 -26.10 17.52 0.91
CA VAL A 359 -26.33 18.51 1.97
C VAL A 359 -25.08 19.35 2.32
N GLY A 360 -23.96 19.12 1.61
CA GLY A 360 -22.69 19.82 1.83
C GLY A 360 -21.68 19.03 2.66
N LEU A 361 -20.40 19.36 2.50
CA LEU A 361 -19.31 18.69 3.25
C LEU A 361 -19.45 18.87 4.74
N LYS A 362 -19.23 17.78 5.50
CA LYS A 362 -19.40 17.73 6.96
C LYS A 362 -20.85 17.99 7.41
N GLY A 363 -21.82 17.97 6.51
CA GLY A 363 -23.23 18.17 6.80
C GLY A 363 -23.93 16.93 7.38
N PHE A 364 -23.34 15.73 7.29
CA PHE A 364 -24.01 14.51 7.77
C PHE A 364 -24.41 14.57 9.25
N PRO A 365 -23.52 14.92 10.21
CA PRO A 365 -23.90 15.00 11.62
C PRO A 365 -25.05 15.98 11.91
N GLU A 366 -25.06 17.11 11.20
CA GLU A 366 -26.04 18.18 11.39
C GLU A 366 -27.45 17.80 10.91
N HIS A 367 -27.52 17.02 9.83
CA HIS A 367 -28.78 16.56 9.25
C HIS A 367 -29.22 15.20 9.80
N ARG A 368 -28.32 14.47 10.49
CA ARG A 368 -28.54 13.10 10.95
C ARG A 368 -29.84 12.96 11.72
N ASP A 369 -30.05 13.79 12.74
CA ASP A 369 -31.17 13.62 13.67
C ASP A 369 -32.52 13.99 13.05
N ALA A 370 -32.52 14.80 11.97
CA ALA A 370 -33.74 15.09 11.20
C ALA A 370 -34.17 13.92 10.29
N HIS A 371 -33.26 12.98 9.99
CA HIS A 371 -33.52 11.86 9.09
C HIS A 371 -33.38 10.47 9.74
N ALA A 372 -32.78 10.39 10.92
CA ALA A 372 -32.64 9.16 11.68
C ALA A 372 -33.93 8.84 12.45
N SER A 373 -34.23 7.55 12.59
CA SER A 373 -35.31 7.11 13.47
C SER A 373 -34.91 7.24 14.94
N LEU A 374 -35.90 7.23 15.84
CA LEU A 374 -35.69 7.22 17.30
C LEU A 374 -34.98 5.95 17.81
N ALA A 375 -34.75 4.95 16.96
CA ALA A 375 -34.01 3.74 17.32
C ALA A 375 -32.48 3.94 17.31
N LEU A 376 -32.00 5.07 16.80
CA LEU A 376 -30.57 5.39 16.75
C LEU A 376 -30.00 5.63 18.15
N SER A 377 -28.90 4.94 18.47
CA SER A 377 -28.13 5.21 19.68
C SER A 377 -27.57 6.64 19.70
N SER A 378 -27.48 7.24 20.90
CA SER A 378 -26.85 8.57 21.08
C SER A 378 -25.35 8.62 20.81
N GLY A 379 -24.69 7.48 20.57
CA GLY A 379 -23.24 7.36 20.40
C GLY A 379 -22.74 5.92 20.46
N SER A 380 -21.45 5.74 20.21
CA SER A 380 -20.74 4.46 20.39
C SER A 380 -19.83 4.51 21.61
N ASP A 381 -19.87 3.49 22.44
CA ASP A 381 -19.03 3.41 23.64
C ASP A 381 -17.65 2.85 23.31
N THR A 382 -16.60 3.48 23.83
CA THR A 382 -15.21 3.08 23.66
C THR A 382 -14.48 3.18 24.99
N ASP A 383 -13.66 2.18 25.31
CA ASP A 383 -12.95 2.08 26.59
C ASP A 383 -11.74 1.15 26.43
N GLY A 384 -10.88 1.09 27.46
CA GLY A 384 -9.70 0.23 27.49
C GLY A 384 -8.49 0.80 26.75
N ALA A 385 -7.48 -0.03 26.50
CA ALA A 385 -6.25 0.35 25.80
C ALA A 385 -5.55 1.61 26.35
N GLY A 386 -5.60 1.80 27.67
CA GLY A 386 -4.99 2.93 28.35
C GLY A 386 -5.79 4.24 28.30
N SER A 387 -6.99 4.25 27.71
CA SER A 387 -7.95 5.35 27.86
C SER A 387 -9.10 4.93 28.78
N GLY A 388 -9.71 5.90 29.45
CA GLY A 388 -10.99 5.68 30.12
C GLY A 388 -12.16 5.60 29.13
N PHE A 389 -13.36 5.38 29.68
CA PHE A 389 -14.60 5.35 28.94
C PHE A 389 -14.88 6.68 28.23
N VAL A 390 -15.21 6.60 26.94
CA VAL A 390 -15.59 7.72 26.08
C VAL A 390 -16.77 7.30 25.21
N ARG A 391 -17.83 8.11 25.20
CA ARG A 391 -18.93 7.94 24.27
C ARG A 391 -18.70 8.79 23.02
N GLN A 392 -18.45 8.14 21.90
CA GLN A 392 -18.19 8.78 20.62
C GLN A 392 -19.48 9.14 19.88
N PRO A 393 -19.55 10.32 19.26
CA PRO A 393 -20.67 10.69 18.42
C PRO A 393 -20.68 9.90 17.10
N LEU A 394 -21.89 9.56 16.62
CA LEU A 394 -22.10 8.94 15.32
C LEU A 394 -22.05 10.01 14.22
N LEU A 395 -20.84 10.35 13.76
CA LEU A 395 -20.58 11.46 12.84
C LEU A 395 -20.67 11.07 11.35
N SER A 396 -20.88 9.81 11.05
CA SER A 396 -20.92 9.31 9.67
C SER A 396 -21.76 8.04 9.58
N PRO A 397 -22.19 7.63 8.38
CA PRO A 397 -22.97 6.41 8.20
C PRO A 397 -22.13 5.13 8.25
N HIS A 398 -20.82 5.20 8.49
CA HIS A 398 -19.90 4.07 8.40
C HIS A 398 -20.02 3.34 7.05
N ASN A 399 -20.16 4.14 5.99
CA ASN A 399 -20.24 3.71 4.61
C ASN A 399 -19.85 4.91 3.74
N MET A 400 -18.66 4.84 3.16
CA MET A 400 -18.09 5.94 2.38
C MET A 400 -18.97 6.33 1.18
N TYR A 401 -19.61 5.36 0.54
CA TYR A 401 -20.48 5.62 -0.61
C TYR A 401 -21.71 6.43 -0.20
N LEU A 402 -22.36 6.04 0.90
CA LEU A 402 -23.52 6.75 1.44
C LEU A 402 -23.12 8.10 2.03
N LEU A 403 -21.96 8.20 2.68
CA LEU A 403 -21.44 9.48 3.18
C LEU A 403 -21.22 10.47 2.02
N VAL A 404 -20.52 10.05 0.97
CA VAL A 404 -20.29 10.89 -0.22
C VAL A 404 -21.61 11.23 -0.91
N LEU A 405 -22.53 10.26 -1.01
CA LEU A 405 -23.83 10.49 -1.62
C LEU A 405 -24.68 11.51 -0.85
N ALA A 406 -24.68 11.43 0.49
CA ALA A 406 -25.40 12.35 1.35
C ALA A 406 -24.78 13.76 1.31
N GLU A 407 -23.46 13.89 1.43
CA GLU A 407 -22.78 15.19 1.53
C GLU A 407 -22.46 15.86 0.19
N GLN A 408 -22.26 15.07 -0.87
CA GLN A 408 -21.77 15.56 -2.18
C GLN A 408 -22.69 15.18 -3.35
N GLY A 409 -23.75 14.42 -3.10
CA GLY A 409 -24.72 13.99 -4.10
C GLY A 409 -24.12 13.10 -5.18
N LEU A 410 -24.87 12.93 -6.26
CA LEU A 410 -24.45 12.12 -7.42
C LEU A 410 -23.18 12.66 -8.07
N ILE A 411 -22.96 13.99 -8.06
CA ILE A 411 -21.77 14.58 -8.68
C ILE A 411 -20.51 14.10 -7.95
N GLY A 412 -20.48 14.22 -6.61
CA GLY A 412 -19.35 13.75 -5.82
C GLY A 412 -19.17 12.23 -5.89
N LEU A 413 -20.26 11.46 -5.79
CA LEU A 413 -20.19 10.00 -5.85
C LEU A 413 -19.65 9.51 -7.19
N LEU A 414 -20.15 10.04 -8.32
CA LEU A 414 -19.67 9.65 -9.65
C LEU A 414 -18.22 10.07 -9.87
N ALA A 415 -17.81 11.24 -9.37
CA ALA A 415 -16.44 11.70 -9.46
C ALA A 415 -15.46 10.79 -8.68
N LEU A 416 -15.80 10.44 -7.43
CA LEU A 416 -14.94 9.59 -6.59
C LEU A 416 -15.02 8.12 -6.98
N ALA A 417 -16.20 7.51 -6.90
CA ALA A 417 -16.37 6.08 -7.17
C ALA A 417 -16.11 5.74 -8.64
N GLY A 418 -16.53 6.60 -9.58
CA GLY A 418 -16.18 6.45 -11.00
C GLY A 418 -14.67 6.53 -11.23
N GLY A 419 -13.97 7.44 -10.54
CA GLY A 419 -12.51 7.52 -10.55
C GLY A 419 -11.84 6.24 -10.04
N TRP A 420 -12.31 5.70 -8.91
CA TRP A 420 -11.78 4.44 -8.35
C TRP A 420 -12.03 3.25 -9.29
N LEU A 421 -13.21 3.13 -9.89
CA LEU A 421 -13.52 2.08 -10.85
C LEU A 421 -12.67 2.21 -12.12
N ALA A 422 -12.42 3.43 -12.60
CA ALA A 422 -11.50 3.67 -13.72
C ALA A 422 -10.07 3.23 -13.37
N LEU A 423 -9.58 3.54 -12.16
CA LEU A 423 -8.28 3.05 -11.68
C LEU A 423 -8.24 1.52 -11.59
N LEU A 424 -9.31 0.87 -11.13
CA LEU A 424 -9.40 -0.59 -11.10
C LEU A 424 -9.33 -1.19 -12.51
N ALA A 425 -10.12 -0.65 -13.44
CA ALA A 425 -10.14 -1.11 -14.83
C ALA A 425 -8.76 -0.97 -15.50
N LEU A 426 -8.10 0.19 -15.32
CA LEU A 426 -6.75 0.43 -15.83
C LEU A 426 -5.70 -0.45 -15.15
N GLY A 427 -5.81 -0.66 -13.83
CA GLY A 427 -4.96 -1.56 -13.06
C GLY A 427 -5.07 -3.01 -13.53
N LEU A 428 -6.29 -3.49 -13.81
CA LEU A 428 -6.55 -4.82 -14.35
C LEU A 428 -6.06 -4.97 -15.80
N ARG A 429 -6.13 -3.90 -16.62
CA ARG A 429 -5.47 -3.86 -17.94
C ARG A 429 -3.95 -3.90 -17.82
N GLY A 430 -3.36 -3.27 -16.80
CA GLY A 430 -1.94 -3.43 -16.46
C GLY A 430 -1.60 -4.87 -16.07
N TRP A 431 -2.41 -5.46 -15.19
CA TRP A 431 -2.25 -6.86 -14.76
C TRP A 431 -2.30 -7.83 -15.95
N SER A 432 -3.25 -7.66 -16.87
CA SER A 432 -3.43 -8.58 -18.01
C SER A 432 -2.21 -8.64 -18.94
N ARG A 433 -1.42 -7.55 -18.97
CA ARG A 433 -0.15 -7.48 -19.71
C ARG A 433 1.00 -8.19 -18.99
N VAL A 434 1.10 -8.06 -17.66
CA VAL A 434 2.18 -8.69 -16.88
C VAL A 434 1.89 -10.13 -16.44
N ARG A 435 0.63 -10.59 -16.52
CA ARG A 435 0.24 -11.93 -16.02
C ARG A 435 0.92 -13.09 -16.75
N ARG A 436 1.23 -12.97 -18.05
CA ARG A 436 1.81 -14.07 -18.83
C ARG A 436 3.32 -14.23 -18.62
N SER A 437 4.10 -13.16 -18.82
CA SER A 437 5.57 -13.22 -18.72
C SER A 437 6.23 -11.93 -18.23
N GLY A 438 5.45 -10.92 -17.82
CA GLY A 438 6.01 -9.61 -17.47
C GLY A 438 6.58 -9.55 -16.05
N PRO A 439 7.70 -8.83 -15.82
CA PRO A 439 8.06 -8.37 -14.49
C PRO A 439 6.95 -7.46 -13.94
N GLY A 440 6.75 -7.46 -12.62
CA GLY A 440 5.76 -6.59 -11.96
C GLY A 440 4.40 -7.23 -11.64
N LEU A 441 4.24 -8.55 -11.78
CA LEU A 441 3.03 -9.25 -11.32
C LEU A 441 2.74 -9.00 -9.84
N ASP A 442 3.78 -8.93 -8.99
CA ASP A 442 3.66 -8.55 -7.59
C ASP A 442 3.00 -7.18 -7.43
N CYS A 443 3.52 -6.17 -8.12
CA CYS A 443 2.99 -4.81 -8.07
C CYS A 443 1.53 -4.75 -8.52
N ALA A 444 1.18 -5.49 -9.57
CA ALA A 444 -0.18 -5.62 -10.06
C ALA A 444 -1.14 -6.22 -9.01
N LEU A 445 -0.73 -7.32 -8.37
CA LEU A 445 -1.53 -8.00 -7.35
C LEU A 445 -1.70 -7.12 -6.11
N VAL A 446 -0.65 -6.41 -5.70
CA VAL A 446 -0.71 -5.46 -4.58
C VAL A 446 -1.65 -4.29 -4.92
N ALA A 447 -1.46 -3.60 -6.04
CA ALA A 447 -2.28 -2.45 -6.41
C ALA A 447 -3.76 -2.83 -6.58
N CYS A 448 -4.06 -3.85 -7.39
CA CYS A 448 -5.44 -4.29 -7.58
C CYS A 448 -6.05 -4.81 -6.27
N GLY A 449 -5.27 -5.54 -5.46
CA GLY A 449 -5.73 -6.05 -4.16
C GLY A 449 -6.07 -4.92 -3.19
N LEU A 450 -5.19 -3.94 -3.02
CA LEU A 450 -5.42 -2.81 -2.11
C LEU A 450 -6.65 -2.01 -2.51
N LEU A 451 -6.87 -1.80 -3.82
CA LEU A 451 -8.07 -1.11 -4.30
C LEU A 451 -9.34 -1.94 -4.06
N VAL A 452 -9.33 -3.24 -4.37
CA VAL A 452 -10.48 -4.13 -4.11
C VAL A 452 -10.83 -4.16 -2.63
N TRP A 453 -9.82 -4.24 -1.76
CA TRP A 453 -10.03 -4.17 -0.32
C TRP A 453 -10.65 -2.84 0.08
N GLN A 454 -10.08 -1.72 -0.39
CA GLN A 454 -10.58 -0.39 -0.02
C GLN A 454 -12.02 -0.16 -0.48
N LEU A 455 -12.37 -0.63 -1.69
CA LEU A 455 -13.73 -0.54 -2.21
C LEU A 455 -14.71 -1.39 -1.41
N THR A 456 -14.27 -2.55 -0.92
CA THR A 456 -15.11 -3.43 -0.11
C THR A 456 -15.29 -2.87 1.30
N ASP A 457 -14.20 -2.40 1.91
CA ASP A 457 -14.19 -1.80 3.25
C ASP A 457 -15.07 -0.54 3.30
N PHE A 458 -15.04 0.28 2.26
CA PHE A 458 -15.90 1.48 2.12
C PHE A 458 -17.41 1.20 2.08
N ALA A 459 -17.85 -0.05 1.94
CA ALA A 459 -19.26 -0.41 2.13
C ALA A 459 -19.69 -0.48 3.60
N TYR A 460 -18.72 -0.60 4.53
CA TYR A 460 -18.96 -0.75 5.98
C TYR A 460 -18.05 0.14 6.85
N ALA A 461 -17.25 1.00 6.23
CA ALA A 461 -16.38 1.98 6.84
C ALA A 461 -16.30 3.25 5.97
N ASP A 462 -15.73 4.31 6.50
CA ASP A 462 -15.47 5.58 5.82
C ASP A 462 -14.16 6.20 6.32
N ILE A 463 -13.85 7.40 5.82
CA ILE A 463 -12.64 8.12 6.20
C ILE A 463 -12.80 8.71 7.61
N GLY A 464 -12.06 8.15 8.57
CA GLY A 464 -12.08 8.55 9.96
C GLY A 464 -10.74 8.32 10.61
N GLY A 465 -10.37 9.22 11.52
CA GLY A 465 -9.21 9.03 12.37
C GLY A 465 -7.83 9.07 11.68
N PRO A 466 -6.78 8.77 12.46
CA PRO A 466 -5.39 8.98 12.09
C PRO A 466 -4.85 8.00 11.03
N SER A 467 -5.42 6.80 10.95
CA SER A 467 -5.01 5.76 10.00
C SER A 467 -5.31 6.11 8.53
N THR A 468 -6.24 7.04 8.29
CA THR A 468 -6.75 7.40 6.96
C THR A 468 -5.69 7.97 5.99
N VAL A 469 -4.60 8.57 6.47
CA VAL A 469 -3.51 9.03 5.58
C VAL A 469 -2.88 7.86 4.81
N LEU A 470 -2.92 6.64 5.36
CA LEU A 470 -2.45 5.44 4.66
C LEU A 470 -3.32 5.10 3.45
N THR A 471 -4.65 5.30 3.55
CA THR A 471 -5.57 5.17 2.42
C THR A 471 -5.21 6.12 1.27
N ALA A 472 -4.74 7.33 1.58
CA ALA A 472 -4.24 8.26 0.56
C ALA A 472 -3.00 7.71 -0.17
N VAL A 473 -2.08 7.10 0.57
CA VAL A 473 -0.89 6.43 0.00
C VAL A 473 -1.30 5.21 -0.84
N VAL A 474 -2.32 4.44 -0.41
CA VAL A 474 -2.91 3.35 -1.19
C VAL A 474 -3.43 3.85 -2.53
N PHE A 475 -4.26 4.89 -2.55
CA PHE A 475 -4.76 5.45 -3.81
C PHE A 475 -3.63 5.94 -4.71
N GLY A 476 -2.57 6.50 -4.14
CA GLY A 476 -1.36 6.87 -4.87
C GLY A 476 -0.63 5.69 -5.52
N LEU A 477 -0.41 4.59 -4.79
CA LEU A 477 0.20 3.36 -5.32
C LEU A 477 -0.66 2.73 -6.43
N VAL A 478 -1.97 2.67 -6.20
CA VAL A 478 -2.96 2.18 -7.15
C VAL A 478 -2.93 3.01 -8.43
N ALA A 479 -2.98 4.33 -8.30
CA ALA A 479 -2.93 5.27 -9.42
C ALA A 479 -1.60 5.14 -10.18
N TRP A 480 -0.48 4.98 -9.48
CA TRP A 480 0.81 4.80 -10.12
C TRP A 480 0.83 3.53 -10.97
N TRP A 481 0.35 2.40 -10.43
CA TRP A 481 0.26 1.15 -11.20
C TRP A 481 -0.66 1.30 -12.42
N ALA A 482 -1.84 1.88 -12.22
CA ALA A 482 -2.87 2.03 -13.25
C ALA A 482 -2.45 2.98 -14.39
N LEU A 483 -1.68 4.03 -14.10
CA LEU A 483 -1.45 5.16 -15.02
C LEU A 483 0.00 5.29 -15.52
N ALA A 484 0.97 4.72 -14.80
CA ALA A 484 2.40 4.86 -15.13
C ALA A 484 3.13 3.50 -15.18
N GLY A 485 2.96 2.66 -14.15
CA GLY A 485 3.73 1.43 -13.95
C GLY A 485 3.28 0.22 -14.80
N GLY A 486 2.04 0.24 -15.30
CA GLY A 486 1.47 -0.84 -16.12
C GLY A 486 2.00 -0.87 -17.56
N ASP A 487 2.56 0.23 -18.06
CA ASP A 487 2.82 0.43 -19.50
C ASP A 487 4.14 -0.12 -20.02
N GLY A 488 5.03 -0.65 -19.19
CA GLY A 488 6.34 -1.11 -19.65
C GLY A 488 7.21 0.00 -20.28
N ARG A 489 6.73 1.26 -20.27
CA ARG A 489 7.43 2.48 -20.70
C ARG A 489 8.67 2.81 -19.86
N GLU A 490 8.99 2.00 -18.83
CA GLU A 490 10.26 2.05 -18.10
C GLU A 490 11.47 2.00 -19.06
N GLU A 491 11.36 1.39 -20.25
CA GLU A 491 12.45 1.36 -21.24
C GLU A 491 12.49 2.54 -22.22
N ALA A 492 11.41 3.32 -22.35
CA ALA A 492 11.32 4.40 -23.35
C ALA A 492 11.70 5.79 -22.81
N LEU A 493 11.73 5.97 -21.47
CA LEU A 493 12.16 7.21 -20.81
C LEU A 493 13.59 7.13 -20.24
N ALA A 494 14.21 5.95 -20.33
CA ALA A 494 15.60 5.70 -19.94
C ALA A 494 16.56 5.68 -21.15
N ARG A 495 16.03 5.85 -22.36
CA ARG A 495 16.76 6.20 -23.59
C ARG A 495 16.37 7.62 -23.96
#